data_AF-A0A7Y2VJN0-F1
#
_entry.id   AF-A0A7Y2VJN0-F1
#
_cell.length_a   1.000
_cell.length_b   1.000
_cell.length_c   1.000
_cell.angle_alpha   90.00
_cell.angle_beta   90.00
_cell.angle_gamma   90.00
#
_symmetry.space_group_name_H-M   'P 1'
#
loop_
_entity.id
_entity.type
_entity.pdbx_description
1 polymer ?
#
loop_
_entity_poly.entity_id
_entity_poly.type
_entity_poly.pdbx_seq_one_letter_code
_entity_poly.pdbx_strand_id
1 'polypeptide(L)' 'GLGITVGLGFYLPFNIVLTYSIGTLLRVVGDRYLGHAYAENTGIPVAAGFIVGEALVGVGFAVSMIYQAM' A
#
# COMPACT_ATOMS: atom_id res chain seq x y z
N GLY A 1 12.68 19.12 0.53
CA GLY A 1 11.56 18.17 0.40
C GLY A 1 10.81 18.38 -0.90
N LEU A 2 10.03 19.46 -1.00
CA LEU A 2 9.10 19.73 -2.13
C LEU A 2 9.74 19.70 -3.54
N GLY A 3 10.97 20.17 -3.71
CA GLY A 3 11.66 20.14 -5.02
C GLY A 3 12.01 18.72 -5.52
N ILE A 4 12.22 17.76 -4.60
CA ILE A 4 12.54 16.36 -4.95
C ILE A 4 11.28 15.62 -5.37
N THR A 5 10.15 15.86 -4.69
CA THR A 5 8.85 15.29 -5.06
C THR A 5 8.34 15.83 -6.40
N VAL A 6 8.60 17.11 -6.69
CA VAL A 6 8.27 17.70 -8.01
C VAL A 6 9.23 17.17 -9.08
N GLY A 7 10.54 17.10 -8.83
CA GLY A 7 11.52 16.58 -9.78
C GLY A 7 11.34 15.09 -10.13
N LEU A 8 10.98 14.25 -9.15
CA LEU A 8 10.64 12.85 -9.38
C LEU A 8 9.32 12.68 -10.14
N GLY A 9 8.33 13.55 -9.92
CA GLY A 9 7.06 13.51 -10.66
C GLY A 9 7.20 13.79 -12.16
N PHE A 10 8.18 14.60 -12.57
CA PHE A 10 8.50 14.83 -13.98
C PHE A 10 9.32 13.71 -14.63
N TYR A 11 10.03 12.91 -13.83
CA TYR A 11 10.87 11.80 -14.32
C TYR A 11 10.18 10.44 -14.26
N LEU A 12 9.17 10.28 -13.40
CA LEU A 12 8.44 9.03 -13.22
C LEU A 12 7.29 8.90 -14.24
N PRO A 13 7.06 7.69 -14.78
CA PRO A 13 5.99 7.45 -15.74
C PRO A 13 4.63 7.83 -15.14
N PHE A 14 3.73 8.37 -15.98
CA PHE A 14 2.43 8.92 -15.59
C PHE A 14 1.62 8.01 -14.65
N ASN A 15 1.72 6.69 -14.82
CA ASN A 15 1.08 5.70 -13.98
C ASN A 15 1.46 5.81 -12.50
N ILE A 16 2.75 5.99 -12.18
CA ILE A 16 3.25 6.09 -10.80
C ILE A 16 2.74 7.37 -10.13
N VAL A 17 2.78 8.48 -10.86
CA VAL A 17 2.29 9.78 -10.38
C VAL A 17 0.78 9.73 -10.13
N LEU A 18 0.04 9.04 -11.00
CA LEU A 18 -1.40 8.88 -10.87
C LEU A 18 -1.76 8.06 -9.64
N THR A 19 -1.09 6.92 -9.42
CA THR A 19 -1.28 6.12 -8.19
C THR A 19 -0.90 6.88 -6.93
N TYR A 20 0.18 7.68 -6.96
CA TYR A 20 0.59 8.50 -5.83
C TYR A 20 -0.43 9.61 -5.51
N SER A 21 -0.97 10.24 -6.55
CA SER A 21 -2.02 11.26 -6.43
C SER A 21 -3.31 10.66 -5.88
N ILE A 22 -3.71 9.48 -6.35
CA ILE A 22 -4.86 8.73 -5.84
C ILE A 22 -4.64 8.34 -4.37
N GLY A 23 -3.47 7.82 -4.02
CA GLY A 23 -3.14 7.46 -2.63
C GLY A 23 -3.20 8.68 -1.70
N THR A 24 -2.68 9.83 -2.14
CA THR A 24 -2.76 11.09 -1.40
C THR A 24 -4.21 11.56 -1.25
N LEU A 25 -5.01 11.42 -2.31
CA LEU A 25 -6.42 11.82 -2.29
C LEU A 25 -7.24 10.92 -1.35
N LEU A 26 -7.01 9.61 -1.39
CA LEU A 26 -7.63 8.65 -0.46
C LEU A 26 -7.22 8.90 1.00
N ARG A 27 -5.96 9.30 1.24
CA ARG A 27 -5.49 9.71 2.57
C ARG A 27 -6.27 10.93 3.06
N VAL A 28 -6.35 11.99 2.26
CA VAL A 28 -7.05 13.24 2.62
C VAL A 28 -8.55 13.02 2.80
N VAL A 29 -9.18 12.23 1.92
CA VAL A 29 -10.60 11.88 2.02
C VAL A 29 -10.85 10.99 3.24
N GLY A 30 -10.01 9.97 3.46
CA GLY A 30 -10.08 9.10 4.63
C GLY A 30 -9.94 9.88 5.93
N ASP A 31 -8.97 10.80 6.02
CA ASP A 31 -8.80 11.68 7.18
C ASP A 31 -10.02 12.58 7.42
N ARG A 32 -10.71 13.01 6.36
CA ARG A 32 -11.89 13.90 6.46
C ARG A 32 -13.17 13.18 6.85
N TYR A 33 -13.34 11.91 6.45
CA TYR A 33 -14.56 11.13 6.74
C TYR A 33 -14.43 10.23 7.97
N LEU A 34 -13.25 9.67 8.21
CA LEU A 34 -13.02 8.68 9.28
C LEU A 34 -12.24 9.28 10.46
N GLY A 35 -11.58 10.42 10.27
CA GLY A 35 -10.77 11.08 11.29
C GLY A 35 -9.38 10.45 11.44
N HIS A 36 -8.39 11.28 11.77
CA HIS A 36 -6.99 10.83 11.93
C HIS A 36 -6.83 9.66 12.89
N ALA A 37 -7.62 9.63 13.97
CA ALA A 37 -7.58 8.54 14.95
C ALA A 37 -7.98 7.18 14.35
N TYR A 38 -8.89 7.14 13.37
CA TYR A 38 -9.29 5.90 12.71
C TYR A 38 -8.24 5.42 11.71
N ALA A 39 -7.61 6.33 10.97
CA ALA A 39 -6.52 5.99 10.06
C ALA A 39 -5.35 5.34 10.82
N GLU A 40 -4.93 5.94 11.93
CA GLU A 40 -3.78 5.46 12.71
C GLU A 40 -4.08 4.16 13.48
N ASN A 41 -5.24 4.08 14.14
CA ASN A 41 -5.57 2.94 15.01
C ASN A 41 -6.23 1.76 14.27
N THR A 42 -6.78 1.97 13.08
CA THR A 42 -7.56 0.94 12.37
C THR A 42 -7.14 0.81 10.90
N GLY A 43 -7.04 1.92 10.17
CA GLY A 43 -6.71 1.90 8.74
C GLY A 43 -5.33 1.31 8.45
N ILE A 44 -4.28 1.79 9.13
CA ILE A 44 -2.91 1.30 8.98
C ILE A 44 -2.80 -0.20 9.36
N PRO A 45 -3.24 -0.65 10.56
CA PRO A 45 -3.13 -2.06 10.92
C PRO A 45 -3.97 -3.00 10.04
N VAL A 46 -5.14 -2.57 9.55
CA VAL A 46 -5.93 -3.37 8.59
C VAL A 46 -5.21 -3.51 7.25
N ALA A 47 -4.71 -2.41 6.68
CA ALA A 47 -3.96 -2.45 5.43
C ALA A 47 -2.67 -3.29 5.56
N ALA A 48 -1.94 -3.12 6.67
CA ALA A 48 -0.78 -3.95 6.99
C ALA A 48 -1.16 -5.44 7.12
N GLY A 49 -2.29 -5.75 7.76
CA GLY A 49 -2.83 -7.10 7.85
C GLY A 49 -3.15 -7.72 6.48
N PHE A 50 -3.70 -6.94 5.54
CA PHE A 50 -3.95 -7.42 4.18
C PHE A 50 -2.66 -7.68 3.40
N ILE A 51 -1.68 -6.77 3.45
CA ILE A 51 -0.39 -6.94 2.77
C ILE A 51 0.35 -8.17 3.31
N VAL A 52 0.41 -8.31 4.63
CA VAL A 52 1.09 -9.42 5.29
C VAL A 52 0.34 -10.74 5.06
N GLY A 53 -1.01 -10.71 5.08
CA GLY A 53 -1.86 -11.87 4.84
C GLY A 53 -1.68 -12.45 3.44
N GLU A 54 -1.71 -11.62 2.39
CA GLU A 54 -1.44 -12.03 1.01
C GLU A 54 -0.05 -12.68 0.87
N ALA A 55 0.97 -12.06 1.46
CA ALA A 55 2.33 -12.61 1.41
C ALA A 55 2.44 -13.98 2.09
N LEU A 56 1.80 -14.15 3.25
CA LEU A 56 1.76 -15.42 3.98
C LEU A 56 1.09 -16.55 3.18
N VAL A 57 0.00 -16.25 2.46
CA VAL A 57 -0.67 -17.22 1.58
C VAL A 57 0.27 -17.66 0.45
N GLY A 58 0.99 -16.73 -0.17
CA GLY A 58 1.99 -17.04 -1.20
C GLY A 58 3.11 -17.95 -0.70
N VAL A 59 3.63 -17.69 0.51
CA VAL A 59 4.64 -18.55 1.14
C VAL A 59 4.08 -19.94 1.44
N GLY A 60 2.85 -20.04 1.95
CA GLY A 60 2.18 -21.31 2.21
C GLY A 60 2.02 -22.17 0.94
N PHE A 61 1.67 -21.54 -0.18
CA PHE A 61 1.62 -22.21 -1.50
C PHE A 61 2.99 -22.70 -1.95
N ALA A 62 4.05 -21.90 -1.79
CA ALA A 62 5.40 -22.33 -2.15
C ALA A 62 5.85 -23.56 -1.34
N VAL A 63 5.54 -23.60 -0.04
CA VAL A 63 5.85 -24.74 0.83
C VAL A 63 5.05 -25.99 0.44
N SER A 64 3.75 -25.85 0.14
CA SER A 64 2.94 -26.99 -0.28
C SER A 64 3.39 -27.57 -1.63
N MET A 65 3.82 -26.71 -2.56
CA MET A 65 4.42 -27.15 -3.83
C MET A 65 5.70 -27.95 -3.61
N ILE A 66 6.59 -27.51 -2.73
CA ILE A 66 7.83 -28.24 -2.41
C ILE A 66 7.51 -29.60 -1.78
N TYR A 67 6.54 -29.64 -0.86
CA TYR A 67 6.15 -30.89 -0.20
C TYR A 67 5.54 -31.90 -1.18
N GLN A 68 4.74 -31.45 -2.15
CA GLN A 68 4.17 -32.32 -3.19
C GLN A 68 5.21 -32.78 -4.24
N ALA A 69 6.34 -32.07 -4.35
CA ALA A 69 7.42 -32.39 -5.28
C ALA A 69 8.46 -33.37 -4.69
N MET A 70 8.38 -33.67 -3.39
CA MET A 70 9.20 -34.65 -2.67
C MET A 70 8.53 -36.01 -2.66
#